data_AF-A0A7X6APB4-F1
#
_entry.id   AF-A0A7X6APB4-F1
#
_cell.length_a   1.000
_cell.length_b   1.000
_cell.length_c   1.000
_cell.angle_alpha   90.00
_cell.angle_beta   90.00
_cell.angle_gamma   90.00
#
_symmetry.space_group_name_H-M   'P 1'
#
loop_
_entity.id
_entity.type
_entity.pdbx_description
1 polymer ?
#
loop_
_entity_poly.entity_id
_entity_poly.type
_entity_poly.pdbx_seq_one_letter_code
_entity_poly.pdbx_strand_id
1 'polypeptide(L)' 'APWTEYSYGVSDRGASVRIPWQVDKDQKGYIEDRRPNANCDPYVVTRLITDTVCSALD' A
#
# COMPACT_ATOMS: atom_id res chain seq x y z
N ALA A 1 3.37 -9.21 6.36
CA ALA A 1 4.80 -9.32 5.99
C ALA A 1 5.64 -8.94 7.19
N PRO A 2 6.87 -9.47 7.34
CA PRO A 2 7.78 -9.00 8.38
C PRO A 2 8.09 -7.50 8.18
N TRP A 3 8.24 -6.75 9.26
CA TRP A 3 8.45 -5.29 9.20
C TRP A 3 9.77 -4.89 8.54
N THR A 4 10.73 -5.81 8.45
CA THR A 4 12.05 -5.63 7.84
C THR A 4 12.05 -5.76 6.33
N GLU A 5 10.99 -6.31 5.73
CA GLU A 5 10.93 -6.60 4.29
C GLU A 5 9.68 -6.00 3.65
N TYR A 6 9.83 -5.52 2.42
CA TYR A 6 8.74 -5.01 1.63
C TYR A 6 8.28 -6.06 0.62
N SER A 7 6.99 -6.40 0.63
CA SER A 7 6.38 -7.29 -0.37
C SER A 7 5.04 -6.76 -0.86
N TYR A 8 4.71 -7.01 -2.13
CA TYR A 8 3.41 -6.69 -2.71
C TYR A 8 2.87 -7.90 -3.48
N GLY A 9 1.54 -8.04 -3.55
CA GLY A 9 0.92 -9.17 -4.25
C GLY A 9 -0.56 -8.96 -4.58
N VAL A 10 -1.03 -9.67 -5.61
CA VAL A 10 -2.44 -9.69 -6.03
C VAL A 10 -3.23 -10.61 -5.11
N SER A 11 -4.26 -10.06 -4.47
CA SER A 11 -5.12 -10.75 -3.49
C SER A 11 -4.38 -11.31 -2.26
N ASP A 12 -3.09 -10.99 -2.09
CA ASP A 12 -2.30 -11.46 -0.96
C ASP A 12 -2.52 -10.59 0.28
N ARG A 13 -3.06 -11.20 1.35
CA ARG A 13 -3.27 -10.55 2.64
C ARG A 13 -2.02 -10.57 3.53
N GLY A 14 -1.04 -11.44 3.22
CA GLY A 14 0.23 -11.58 3.92
C GLY A 14 1.31 -10.62 3.43
N ALA A 15 1.14 -10.01 2.25
CA ALA A 15 2.02 -8.98 1.71
C ALA A 15 1.95 -7.66 2.50
N SER A 16 2.97 -6.81 2.35
CA SER A 16 2.98 -5.45 2.92
C SER A 16 1.94 -4.56 2.25
N VAL A 17 1.83 -4.65 0.92
CA VAL A 17 0.82 -3.95 0.12
C VAL A 17 -0.01 -4.96 -0.66
N ARG A 18 -1.33 -4.84 -0.61
CA ARG A 18 -2.26 -5.70 -1.33
C ARG A 18 -2.86 -4.98 -2.52
N ILE A 19 -2.86 -5.64 -3.68
CA ILE A 19 -3.67 -5.27 -4.84
C ILE A 19 -4.93 -6.14 -4.82
N PRO A 20 -6.15 -5.59 -4.63
CA PRO A 20 -7.37 -6.40 -4.67
C PRO A 20 -7.55 -7.09 -6.02
N TRP A 21 -8.10 -8.30 -6.04
CA TRP A 21 -8.28 -9.06 -7.28
C TRP A 21 -9.16 -8.34 -8.31
N GLN A 22 -10.12 -7.52 -7.87
CA GLN A 22 -10.94 -6.70 -8.77
C GLN A 22 -10.10 -5.63 -9.46
N VAL A 23 -9.14 -5.04 -8.75
CA VAL A 23 -8.24 -4.00 -9.28
C VAL A 23 -7.29 -4.60 -10.31
N ASP A 24 -6.78 -5.81 -10.02
CA ASP A 24 -5.97 -6.57 -10.97
C ASP A 24 -6.79 -6.98 -12.21
N LYS A 25 -8.03 -7.43 -12.04
CA LYS A 25 -8.90 -7.79 -13.17
C LYS A 25 -9.28 -6.59 -14.03
N ASP A 26 -9.67 -5.48 -13.41
CA ASP A 26 -10.19 -4.29 -14.09
C ASP A 26 -9.07 -3.34 -14.55
N GLN A 27 -7.81 -3.65 -14.19
CA GLN A 27 -6.60 -2.86 -14.49
C GLN A 27 -6.71 -1.38 -14.07
N LYS A 28 -7.53 -1.11 -13.05
CA LYS A 28 -7.75 0.22 -12.47
C LYS A 28 -8.28 0.07 -11.05
N GLY A 29 -8.00 1.06 -10.21
CA GLY A 29 -8.54 1.12 -8.85
C GLY A 29 -7.51 1.63 -7.85
N TYR A 30 -7.31 0.89 -6.78
CA TYR A 30 -6.50 1.31 -5.63
C TYR A 30 -5.61 0.18 -5.12
N ILE A 31 -4.61 0.55 -4.34
CA ILE A 31 -3.77 -0.36 -3.55
C ILE A 31 -4.10 -0.20 -2.06
N GLU A 32 -3.88 -1.25 -1.29
CA GLU A 32 -4.09 -1.25 0.16
C GLU A 32 -2.74 -1.45 0.87
N ASP A 33 -2.22 -0.40 1.50
CA ASP A 33 -1.06 -0.51 2.38
C ASP A 33 -1.50 -1.05 3.74
N ARG A 34 -1.01 -2.24 4.10
CA ARG A 34 -1.42 -2.97 5.31
C ARG A 34 -0.39 -2.84 6.44
N ARG A 35 0.65 -2.02 6.27
CA ARG A 35 1.71 -1.78 7.25
C ARG A 35 1.34 -0.80 8.38
N PRO A 36 0.48 0.22 8.19
CA PRO A 36 0.19 1.17 9.26
C PRO A 36 -0.50 0.50 10.46
N ASN A 37 0.06 0.70 11.65
CA ASN A 37 -0.53 0.23 12.91
C ASN A 37 -1.74 1.09 13.29
N ALA A 38 -2.64 0.56 14.14
CA ALA A 38 -3.84 1.29 14.57
C ALA A 38 -3.57 2.60 15.33
N ASN A 39 -2.36 2.78 15.87
CA ASN A 39 -1.92 3.99 16.56
C ASN A 39 -1.16 4.98 15.67
N CYS A 40 -1.12 4.76 14.35
CA CYS A 40 -0.41 5.66 13.45
C CYS A 40 -1.08 7.04 13.40
N ASP A 41 -0.27 8.09 13.25
CA ASP A 41 -0.79 9.43 12.97
C ASP A 41 -1.31 9.48 11.52
N PRO A 42 -2.61 9.73 11.30
CA PRO A 42 -3.19 9.76 9.97
C PRO A 42 -2.59 10.84 9.08
N TYR A 43 -2.15 11.98 9.62
CA TYR A 43 -1.55 13.05 8.85
C TYR A 43 -0.16 12.68 8.36
N VAL A 44 0.63 11.99 9.20
CA VAL A 44 1.97 11.55 8.81
C VAL A 44 1.89 10.45 7.77
N VAL A 45 1.03 9.45 7.97
CA VAL A 45 0.90 8.30 7.05
C VAL A 45 0.41 8.75 5.68
N THR A 46 -0.68 9.53 5.63
CA THR A 46 -1.24 10.00 4.35
C THR A 46 -0.26 10.90 3.59
N ARG A 47 0.46 11.77 4.30
CA ARG A 47 1.52 12.61 3.72
C ARG A 47 2.63 11.75 3.11
N LEU A 48 3.18 10.78 3.85
CA LEU A 48 4.27 9.93 3.37
C LEU A 48 3.85 9.08 2.16
N ILE A 49 2.63 8.54 2.15
CA ILE A 49 2.09 7.80 1.01
C ILE A 49 1.98 8.71 -0.22
N THR A 50 1.38 9.89 -0.06
CA THR A 50 1.18 10.84 -1.16
C THR A 50 2.51 11.31 -1.73
N ASP A 51 3.44 11.69 -0.85
CA ASP A 51 4.79 12.14 -1.23
C ASP A 51 5.50 11.06 -2.05
N THR A 52 5.65 9.85 -1.49
CA THR A 52 6.36 8.74 -2.15
C THR A 52 5.71 8.32 -3.47
N VAL A 53 4.37 8.29 -3.56
CA VAL A 53 3.67 7.82 -4.76
C VAL A 53 3.63 8.89 -5.85
N CYS A 54 3.33 10.14 -5.49
CA CYS A 54 3.20 11.22 -6.46
C CYS A 54 4.55 11.74 -6.94
N SER A 55 5.60 11.69 -6.11
CA SER A 55 6.95 12.11 -6.51
C SER A 55 7.71 11.03 -7.30
N ALA A 56 7.21 9.79 -7.36
CA ALA A 56 7.92 8.69 -8.04
C ALA A 56 7.89 8.79 -9.58
N LEU A 57 7.04 9.66 -10.13
CA LEU A 57 6.89 9.88 -11.57
C LEU A 57 7.60 11.15 -12.08
N ASP A 58 8.14 11.96 -11.17
CA ASP A 58 9.03 13.09 -11.48
C ASP A 58 10.47 12.59 -11.72
#